data_AF-A0A7J6UQH7-F1
#
_entry.id   AF-A0A7J6UQH7-F1
#
_cell.length_a   1.000
_cell.length_b   1.000
_cell.length_c   1.000
_cell.angle_alpha   90.00
_cell.angle_beta   90.00
_cell.angle_gamma   90.00
#
_symmetry.space_group_name_H-M   'P 1'
#
loop_
_entity.id
_entity.type
_entity.pdbx_description
1 polymer ?
#
loop_
_entity_poly.entity_id
_entity_poly.type
_entity_poly.pdbx_seq_one_letter_code
_entity_poly.pdbx_strand_id
1 'polypeptide(L)' 'MVLPLSANPTAAAQGALGVEVSTAPEKEYVRKIVSKLNDRTTFEAAWREKEVLGAYGGGCHQRIGCTVLPRPYGK' A
#
# COMPACT_ATOMS: atom_id res chain seq x y z
N MET A 1 -6.54 9.79 18.64
CA MET A 1 -5.15 10.24 18.89
C MET A 1 -4.40 10.21 17.57
N VAL A 2 -3.57 11.20 17.26
CA VAL A 2 -2.73 11.24 16.04
C VAL A 2 -1.28 11.34 16.50
N LEU A 3 -0.47 10.33 16.19
CA LEU A 3 0.96 10.29 16.53
C LEU A 3 1.80 10.77 15.34
N PRO A 4 2.91 11.47 15.57
CA PRO A 4 3.79 11.92 14.47
C PRO A 4 4.57 10.74 13.88
N LEU A 5 4.66 10.69 12.55
CA LEU A 5 5.37 9.63 11.82
C LEU A 5 6.86 9.53 12.17
N SER A 6 7.48 10.63 12.59
CA SER A 6 8.88 10.65 13.05
C SER A 6 9.10 9.86 14.34
N ALA A 7 8.06 9.68 15.16
CA ALA A 7 8.12 8.91 16.41
C ALA A 7 7.42 7.56 16.30
N ASN A 8 6.37 7.47 15.46
CA ASN A 8 5.59 6.25 15.28
C ASN A 8 5.22 6.07 13.80
N PRO A 9 6.14 5.54 12.97
CA PRO A 9 5.85 5.22 11.57
C PRO A 9 4.70 4.22 11.48
N THR A 10 3.97 4.24 10.37
CA THR A 10 2.81 3.37 10.18
C THR A 10 3.22 1.94 9.87
N ALA A 11 2.27 1.00 10.04
CA ALA A 11 2.38 -0.27 9.33
C ALA A 11 2.41 -0.01 7.80
N ALA A 12 3.04 -0.91 7.05
CA ALA A 12 3.06 -0.81 5.59
C ALA A 12 1.61 -0.83 5.04
N ALA A 13 1.34 0.07 4.10
CA ALA A 13 0.04 0.31 3.48
C ALA A 13 -1.09 0.74 4.44
N GLN A 14 -0.78 1.20 5.66
CA GLN A 14 -1.79 1.61 6.62
C GLN A 14 -2.65 2.76 6.07
N GLY A 15 -3.98 2.60 6.14
CA GLY A 15 -4.95 3.57 5.64
C GLY A 15 -5.30 3.42 4.15
N ALA A 16 -4.58 2.59 3.41
CA ALA A 16 -4.96 2.22 2.04
C ALA A 16 -5.91 1.01 2.03
N LEU A 17 -6.86 1.01 1.09
CA LEU A 17 -7.71 -0.15 0.81
C LEU A 17 -7.20 -0.85 -0.45
N GLY A 18 -6.83 -2.12 -0.31
CA GLY A 18 -6.51 -3.00 -1.43
C GLY A 18 -7.72 -3.86 -1.81
N VAL A 19 -8.01 -3.95 -3.10
CA VAL A 19 -9.06 -4.84 -3.61
C VAL A 19 -8.42 -5.93 -4.46
N GLU A 20 -8.52 -7.17 -4.00
CA GLU A 20 -8.02 -8.32 -4.74
C GLU A 20 -9.16 -8.90 -5.59
N VAL A 21 -8.86 -9.16 -6.87
CA VAL A 21 -9.85 -9.68 -7.82
C VAL A 21 -9.23 -10.86 -8.55
N SER A 22 -10.00 -11.93 -8.72
CA SER A 22 -9.58 -13.09 -9.49
C SER A 22 -9.17 -12.71 -10.92
N THR A 23 -8.12 -13.37 -11.40
CA THR A 23 -7.59 -13.22 -12.77
C THR A 23 -8.32 -14.10 -13.78
N ALA A 24 -9.32 -14.88 -13.35
CA ALA A 24 -10.09 -15.74 -14.24
C ALA A 24 -10.82 -14.92 -15.34
N PRO A 25 -10.87 -15.39 -16.60
CA PRO A 25 -11.38 -14.60 -17.72
C PRO A 25 -12.80 -14.05 -17.53
N GLU A 26 -13.68 -14.80 -16.85
CA GLU A 26 -15.05 -14.41 -16.56
C GLU A 26 -15.18 -13.23 -15.58
N LYS A 27 -14.10 -12.88 -14.87
CA LYS A 27 -14.04 -11.74 -13.94
C LYS A 27 -13.46 -10.47 -14.55
N GLU A 28 -13.17 -10.46 -15.85
CA GLU A 28 -12.59 -9.30 -16.53
C GLU A 28 -13.45 -8.03 -16.38
N TYR A 29 -14.77 -8.16 -16.35
CA TYR A 29 -15.66 -7.02 -16.11
C TYR A 29 -15.46 -6.41 -14.71
N VAL A 30 -15.23 -7.24 -13.69
CA VAL A 30 -14.97 -6.78 -12.32
C VAL A 30 -13.65 -6.01 -12.28
N ARG A 31 -12.60 -6.55 -12.92
CA ARG A 31 -11.29 -5.90 -13.04
C ARG A 31 -11.40 -4.50 -13.67
N LYS A 32 -12.22 -4.36 -14.72
CA LYS A 32 -12.51 -3.07 -15.37
C LYS A 32 -13.27 -2.07 -14.48
N ILE A 33 -14.07 -2.56 -13.53
CA ILE A 33 -14.77 -1.69 -12.57
C ILE A 33 -13.79 -1.24 -11.48
N VAL A 34 -13.08 -2.18 -10.83
CA VAL A 34 -12.19 -1.86 -9.72
C VAL A 34 -10.97 -1.05 -10.15
N SER A 35 -10.51 -1.19 -11.40
CA SER A 35 -9.38 -0.41 -11.92
C SER A 35 -9.66 1.10 -11.92
N LYS A 36 -10.93 1.49 -12.00
CA LYS A 36 -11.36 2.90 -11.94
C LYS A 36 -11.31 3.48 -10.52
N LEU A 37 -11.25 2.62 -9.49
CA LEU A 37 -11.14 3.05 -8.09
C LEU A 37 -9.69 3.32 -7.68
N ASN A 38 -8.72 2.90 -8.50
CA ASN A 38 -7.32 2.91 -8.13
C ASN A 38 -6.76 4.34 -8.11
N ASP A 39 -6.36 4.80 -6.93
CA ASP A 39 -5.50 5.97 -6.81
C ASP A 39 -4.04 5.56 -7.01
N ARG A 40 -3.44 6.02 -8.11
CA ARG A 40 -2.09 5.60 -8.53
C ARG A 40 -1.02 6.00 -7.50
N THR A 41 -1.15 7.19 -6.91
CA THR A 41 -0.17 7.67 -5.93
C THR A 41 -0.18 6.81 -4.66
N THR A 42 -1.37 6.50 -4.14
CA THR A 42 -1.57 5.61 -2.99
C THR A 42 -1.09 4.19 -3.31
N PHE A 43 -1.40 3.67 -4.48
CA PHE A 43 -0.93 2.34 -4.91
C PHE A 43 0.59 2.25 -4.91
N GLU A 44 1.27 3.20 -5.56
CA GLU A 44 2.73 3.20 -5.66
C GLU A 44 3.40 3.34 -4.28
N ALA A 45 2.86 4.18 -3.38
CA ALA A 45 3.38 4.32 -2.02
C ALA A 45 3.20 3.02 -1.22
N ALA A 46 1.98 2.46 -1.20
CA ALA A 46 1.65 1.23 -0.49
C ALA A 46 2.45 0.03 -1.03
N TRP A 47 2.66 -0.04 -2.36
CA TRP A 47 3.47 -1.08 -2.98
C TRP A 47 4.93 -0.97 -2.53
N ARG A 48 5.50 0.24 -2.56
CA ARG A 48 6.87 0.46 -2.12
C ARG A 48 7.08 0.12 -0.65
N GLU A 49 6.13 0.47 0.23
CA GLU A 49 6.17 0.09 1.65
C GLU A 49 6.15 -1.44 1.83
N LYS A 50 5.33 -2.15 1.02
CA LYS A 50 5.30 -3.61 1.03
C LYS A 50 6.59 -4.25 0.53
N GLU A 51 7.24 -3.68 -0.50
CA GLU A 51 8.56 -4.13 -0.95
C GLU A 51 9.61 -3.99 0.15
N VAL A 52 9.64 -2.83 0.81
CA VAL A 52 10.55 -2.58 1.94
C VAL A 52 10.28 -3.58 3.06
N LEU A 53 9.02 -3.76 3.47
CA LEU A 53 8.67 -4.75 4.50
C LEU A 53 9.06 -6.18 4.08
N GLY A 54 8.86 -6.54 2.81
CA GLY A 54 9.24 -7.83 2.23
C GLY A 54 10.74 -8.12 2.28
N ALA A 55 11.58 -7.09 2.09
CA ALA A 55 13.04 -7.21 2.21
C ALA A 55 13.49 -7.59 3.64
N TYR A 56 12.65 -7.37 4.66
CA TYR A 56 12.90 -7.75 6.06
C TYR A 56 12.10 -8.99 6.49
N GLY A 57 11.69 -9.83 5.54
CA GLY A 57 10.95 -11.08 5.80
C GLY A 57 9.43 -10.95 5.74
N GLY A 58 8.89 -9.72 5.59
CA GLY A 58 7.47 -9.50 5.37
C GLY A 58 6.57 -9.79 6.57
N GLY A 59 5.27 -9.53 6.42
CA GLY A 59 4.24 -9.96 7.37
C GLY A 59 3.91 -8.94 8.48
N CYS A 60 2.69 -9.05 9.00
CA CYS A 60 2.13 -8.13 9.99
C CYS A 60 2.69 -8.29 11.41
N HIS A 61 3.37 -9.40 11.69
CA HIS A 61 3.98 -9.68 13.00
C HIS A 61 5.36 -9.01 13.16
N GLN A 62 5.90 -8.43 12.09
CA GLN A 62 7.18 -7.73 12.13
C GLN A 62 7.04 -6.38 12.82
N ARG A 63 8.01 -6.07 13.68
CA ARG A 63 8.08 -4.80 14.43
C ARG A 63 8.73 -3.71 13.59
N ILE A 64 8.26 -3.54 12.35
CA ILE A 64 8.80 -2.60 11.38
C ILE A 64 7.67 -1.66 10.96
N GLY A 65 7.87 -0.37 11.20
CA GLY A 65 7.05 0.67 10.59
C GLY A 65 7.70 1.18 9.31
N CYS A 66 6.90 1.38 8.27
CA CYS A 66 7.34 1.90 6.98
C CYS A 66 6.26 2.81 6.41
N THR A 67 6.65 4.04 6.07
CA THR A 67 5.76 5.03 5.45
C THR A 67 6.50 5.72 4.32
N VAL A 68 5.93 5.68 3.12
CA VAL A 68 6.41 6.42 1.95
C VAL A 68 5.56 7.67 1.79
N LEU A 69 6.23 8.83 1.76
CA LEU A 69 5.56 10.12 1.67
C LEU A 69 5.79 10.70 0.27
N PRO A 70 4.79 10.62 -0.63
CA PRO A 70 4.91 11.29 -1.91
C PRO A 70 4.98 12.81 -1.69
N ARG A 71 6.01 13.42 -2.27
CA ARG A 71 6.26 14.87 -2.26
C ARG A 71 6.41 15.37 -3.70
N PRO A 72 6.16 16.66 -3.97
CA PRO A 72 6.39 17.24 -5.29
C PRO A 72 7.84 17.12 -5.78
N TYR A 73 8.80 17.00 -4.86
CA TYR A 73 10.24 16.92 -5.13
C TYR A 73 10.82 15.51 -4.97
N GLY A 74 10.00 14.47 -4.79
CA GLY A 74 10.47 13.10 -4.64
C GLY A 74 9.57 12.20 -3.81
N LYS A 75 9.99 10.95 -3.66
CA LYS A 75 9.35 9.95 -2.80
C LYS A 75 10.40 9.30 -1.92
#